data_AF-J9DYA2-F1
#
_entry.id   AF-J9DYA2-F1
#
_cell.length_a   1.000
_cell.length_b   1.000
_cell.length_c   1.000
_cell.angle_alpha   90.00
_cell.angle_beta   90.00
_cell.angle_gamma   90.00
#
_symmetry.space_group_name_H-M   'P 1'
#
loop_
_entity.id
_entity.type
_entity.pdbx_description
1 polymer ?
#
loop_
_entity_poly.entity_id
_entity_poly.type
_entity_poly.pdbx_seq_one_letter_code
_entity_poly.pdbx_strand_id
1 'polypeptide(L)'
;MKTYKELKQDLDEPIELKESRLLRKGVATAYAMRARNEGKKVEQNLSNAKQTLRPRSNETTEEQIKRLQEGLIEMCDANIALRKQLGAMTAIIVSGQLLNERTNKQIGILLRK
;
A
#
# COMPACT_ATOMS: atom_id res chain seq x y z
N MET A 1 -1.47 -35.37 28.35
CA MET A 1 -1.90 -33.97 28.49
C MET A 1 -0.69 -33.18 28.92
N LYS A 2 -0.24 -32.19 28.15
CA LYS A 2 0.99 -31.43 28.48
C LYS A 2 0.77 -30.65 29.78
N THR A 3 1.79 -30.59 30.62
CA THR A 3 1.76 -29.81 31.86
C THR A 3 1.84 -28.32 31.56
N TYR A 4 1.34 -27.48 32.48
CA TYR A 4 1.35 -26.02 32.36
C TYR A 4 2.77 -25.45 32.06
N LYS A 5 3.82 -26.08 32.60
CA LYS A 5 5.21 -25.69 32.33
C LYS A 5 5.65 -25.98 30.89
N GLU A 6 5.23 -27.12 30.33
CA GLU A 6 5.53 -27.50 28.94
C GLU A 6 4.80 -26.59 27.96
N LEU A 7 3.53 -26.24 28.24
CA LEU A 7 2.77 -25.28 27.43
C LEU A 7 3.40 -23.88 27.47
N LYS A 8 3.89 -23.45 28.64
CA LYS A 8 4.58 -22.16 28.79
C LYS A 8 5.94 -22.14 28.08
N GLN A 9 6.65 -23.27 28.06
CA GLN A 9 7.92 -23.42 27.37
C GLN A 9 7.76 -23.44 25.85
N ASP A 10 6.70 -24.11 25.33
CA ASP A 10 6.34 -24.07 23.90
C ASP A 10 5.90 -22.67 23.45
N LEU A 11 5.26 -21.89 24.33
CA LEU A 11 4.91 -20.48 24.11
C LEU A 11 6.13 -19.53 24.17
N ASP A 12 7.16 -19.89 24.95
CA ASP A 12 8.41 -19.15 25.10
C ASP A 12 9.46 -19.52 24.01
N GLU A 13 9.16 -20.48 23.12
CA GLU A 13 10.02 -20.82 21.99
C GLU A 13 9.98 -19.73 20.88
N PRO A 14 11.10 -19.47 20.16
CA PRO A 14 11.27 -18.35 19.23
C PRO A 14 10.40 -18.39 17.94
N ILE A 15 9.35 -19.21 17.92
CA ILE A 15 8.39 -19.36 16.84
C ILE A 15 7.67 -18.03 16.57
N GLU A 16 7.30 -17.29 17.61
CA GLU A 16 6.55 -16.03 17.51
C GLU A 16 7.32 -14.90 16.77
N LEU A 17 8.65 -14.83 16.98
CA LEU A 17 9.52 -13.86 16.30
C LEU A 17 9.68 -14.16 14.80
N LYS A 18 9.72 -15.45 14.42
CA LYS A 18 9.77 -15.86 13.01
C LYS A 18 8.45 -15.58 12.29
N GLU A 19 7.32 -15.86 12.94
CA GLU A 19 5.98 -15.54 12.42
C GLU A 19 5.79 -14.04 12.22
N SER A 20 6.20 -13.20 13.19
CA SER A 20 6.17 -11.74 13.05
C SER A 20 6.94 -11.24 11.83
N ARG A 21 8.10 -11.83 11.52
CA ARG A 21 8.91 -11.49 10.33
C ARG A 21 8.23 -11.92 9.03
N LEU A 22 7.63 -13.11 9.00
CA LEU A 22 6.90 -13.61 7.82
C LEU A 22 5.65 -12.76 7.56
N LEU A 23 4.87 -12.45 8.59
CA LEU A 23 3.70 -11.58 8.52
C LEU A 23 4.08 -10.17 8.06
N ARG A 24 5.18 -9.59 8.58
CA ARG A 24 5.69 -8.28 8.14
C ARG A 24 6.04 -8.28 6.66
N LYS A 25 6.74 -9.31 6.19
CA LYS A 25 7.09 -9.47 4.77
C LYS A 25 5.85 -9.67 3.91
N GLY A 26 4.90 -10.50 4.34
CA GLY A 26 3.67 -10.78 3.60
C GLY A 26 2.80 -9.54 3.42
N VAL A 27 2.50 -8.84 4.53
CA VAL A 27 1.70 -7.60 4.52
C VAL A 27 2.39 -6.50 3.71
N ALA A 28 3.69 -6.28 3.93
CA ALA A 28 4.43 -5.29 3.17
C ALA A 28 4.44 -5.61 1.66
N THR A 29 4.62 -6.88 1.27
CA THR A 29 4.63 -7.29 -0.13
C THR A 29 3.26 -7.09 -0.79
N ALA A 30 2.18 -7.55 -0.14
CA ALA A 30 0.84 -7.45 -0.69
C ALA A 30 0.43 -5.99 -0.92
N TYR A 31 0.64 -5.12 0.07
CA TYR A 31 0.33 -3.70 -0.08
C TYR A 31 1.32 -2.97 -1.00
N ALA A 32 2.59 -3.39 -1.08
CA ALA A 32 3.53 -2.83 -2.05
C ALA A 32 3.12 -3.15 -3.49
N MET A 33 2.66 -4.37 -3.76
CA MET A 33 2.10 -4.75 -5.05
C MET A 33 0.87 -3.91 -5.38
N ARG A 34 -0.04 -3.72 -4.40
CA ARG A 34 -1.22 -2.87 -4.58
C ARG A 34 -0.84 -1.41 -4.85
N ALA A 35 0.09 -0.84 -4.07
CA ALA A 35 0.57 0.52 -4.26
C ALA A 35 1.20 0.70 -5.66
N ARG A 36 2.01 -0.27 -6.10
CA ARG A 36 2.61 -0.27 -7.45
C ARG A 36 1.56 -0.33 -8.55
N ASN A 37 0.57 -1.22 -8.42
CA ASN A 37 -0.49 -1.39 -9.43
C ASN A 37 -1.36 -0.15 -9.55
N GLU A 38 -1.76 0.46 -8.42
CA GLU A 38 -2.51 1.71 -8.44
C GLU A 38 -1.65 2.88 -8.95
N GLY A 39 -0.36 2.94 -8.59
CA GLY A 39 0.58 3.93 -9.12
C GLY A 39 0.74 3.86 -10.65
N LYS A 40 0.76 2.65 -11.23
CA LYS A 40 0.74 2.50 -12.70
C LYS A 40 -0.53 3.06 -13.33
N LYS A 41 -1.69 2.88 -12.69
CA LYS A 41 -2.96 3.46 -13.16
C LYS A 41 -2.93 4.98 -13.08
N VAL A 42 -2.34 5.55 -12.03
CA VAL A 42 -2.12 7.01 -11.92
C VAL A 42 -1.31 7.52 -13.10
N GLU A 43 -0.16 6.90 -13.37
CA GLU A 43 0.72 7.30 -14.47
C GLU A 43 0.00 7.19 -15.84
N GLN A 44 -0.70 6.08 -16.07
CA GLN A 44 -1.45 5.88 -17.31
C GLN A 44 -2.55 6.93 -17.50
N ASN A 45 -3.39 7.15 -16.50
CA ASN A 45 -4.49 8.11 -16.57
C ASN A 45 -3.98 9.55 -16.70
N LEU A 46 -2.91 9.93 -16.01
CA LEU A 46 -2.30 11.26 -16.17
C LEU A 46 -1.66 11.45 -17.54
N SER A 47 -1.03 10.40 -18.10
CA SER A 47 -0.47 10.44 -19.45
C SER A 47 -1.58 10.61 -20.48
N ASN A 48 -2.68 9.86 -20.34
CA ASN A 48 -3.86 9.99 -21.19
C ASN A 48 -4.45 11.40 -21.09
N ALA A 49 -4.73 11.88 -19.87
CA ALA A 49 -5.24 13.23 -19.62
C ALA A 49 -4.37 14.30 -20.29
N LYS A 50 -3.05 14.20 -20.15
CA LYS A 50 -2.11 15.13 -20.79
C LYS A 50 -2.22 15.11 -22.32
N GLN A 51 -2.40 13.92 -22.92
CA GLN A 51 -2.58 13.79 -24.35
C GLN A 51 -3.96 14.29 -24.80
N THR A 52 -5.00 13.99 -24.04
CA THR A 52 -6.38 14.40 -24.31
C THR A 52 -6.55 15.92 -24.19
N LEU A 53 -5.89 16.56 -23.23
CA LEU A 53 -5.93 18.02 -23.03
C LEU A 53 -5.01 18.81 -23.96
N ARG A 54 -4.14 18.16 -24.74
CA ARG A 54 -3.25 18.87 -25.67
C ARG A 54 -4.06 19.58 -26.76
N PRO A 55 -3.83 20.89 -26.98
CA PRO A 55 -4.55 21.63 -28.00
C PRO A 55 -4.27 21.06 -29.39
N ARG A 56 -5.30 21.05 -30.23
CA ARG A 56 -5.18 20.68 -31.65
C ARG A 56 -5.79 21.79 -32.50
N SER A 57 -5.04 22.19 -33.52
CA SER A 57 -5.33 23.34 -34.37
C SER A 57 -6.45 23.09 -35.39
N ASN A 58 -6.90 21.86 -35.56
CA ASN A 58 -7.90 21.45 -36.53
C ASN A 58 -9.26 21.04 -35.90
N GLU A 59 -9.44 21.30 -34.61
CA GLU A 59 -10.68 20.98 -33.88
C GLU A 59 -11.55 22.23 -33.71
N THR A 60 -12.86 22.06 -33.87
CA THR A 60 -13.87 23.06 -33.52
C THR A 60 -13.89 23.32 -32.02
N THR A 61 -14.47 24.45 -31.60
CA THR A 61 -14.62 24.77 -30.16
C THR A 61 -15.39 23.69 -29.41
N GLU A 62 -16.40 23.07 -30.01
CA GLU A 62 -17.20 22.01 -29.38
C GLU A 62 -16.37 20.74 -29.17
N GLU A 63 -15.54 20.36 -30.14
CA GLU A 63 -14.59 19.24 -30.00
C GLU A 63 -13.53 19.53 -28.94
N GLN A 64 -13.04 20.76 -28.85
CA GLN A 64 -12.10 21.17 -27.81
C GLN A 64 -12.72 21.11 -26.42
N ILE A 65 -13.97 21.55 -26.26
CA ILE A 65 -14.72 21.44 -24.98
C ILE A 65 -14.95 19.98 -24.60
N LYS A 66 -15.32 19.13 -25.56
CA LYS A 66 -15.49 17.70 -25.31
C LYS A 66 -14.19 17.05 -24.83
N ARG A 67 -13.07 17.32 -25.49
CA ARG A 67 -11.75 16.83 -25.05
C ARG A 67 -11.32 17.40 -23.70
N LEU A 68 -11.67 18.65 -23.40
CA LEU A 68 -11.46 19.22 -22.08
C LEU A 68 -12.20 18.41 -21.02
N GLN A 69 -13.48 18.10 -21.25
CA GLN A 69 -14.28 17.26 -20.36
C GLN A 69 -13.69 15.85 -20.21
N GLU A 70 -13.31 15.20 -21.31
CA GLU A 70 -12.70 13.86 -21.30
C GLU A 70 -11.38 13.86 -20.50
N GLY A 71 -10.51 14.84 -20.74
CA GLY A 71 -9.25 14.97 -20.01
C GLY A 71 -9.45 15.23 -18.51
N LEU A 72 -10.47 16.00 -18.13
CA LEU A 72 -10.83 16.19 -16.72
C LEU A 72 -11.32 14.90 -16.05
N ILE A 73 -12.07 14.06 -16.79
CA ILE A 73 -12.48 12.74 -16.30
C ILE A 73 -11.25 11.84 -16.09
N GLU A 74 -10.33 11.80 -17.05
CA GLU A 74 -9.07 11.03 -16.93
C GLU A 74 -8.22 11.51 -15.73
N MET A 75 -8.17 12.82 -15.47
CA MET A 75 -7.54 13.36 -14.26
C MET A 75 -8.25 12.93 -12.97
N CYS A 76 -9.58 12.89 -12.95
CA CYS A 76 -10.34 12.39 -11.81
C CYS A 76 -10.06 10.89 -11.56
N ASP A 77 -9.98 10.09 -12.61
CA ASP A 77 -9.63 8.67 -12.50
C ASP A 77 -8.19 8.47 -11.99
N ALA A 78 -7.25 9.32 -12.42
CA ALA A 78 -5.90 9.37 -11.84
C ALA A 78 -5.94 9.69 -10.34
N ASN A 79 -6.73 10.68 -9.90
CA ASN A 79 -6.86 11.04 -8.49
C ASN A 79 -7.46 9.91 -7.64
N ILE A 80 -8.44 9.18 -8.18
CA ILE A 80 -9.04 8.01 -7.51
C ILE A 80 -7.98 6.90 -7.35
N ALA A 81 -7.21 6.61 -8.40
CA ALA A 81 -6.12 5.65 -8.33
C ALA A 81 -5.05 6.10 -7.32
N LEU A 82 -4.71 7.39 -7.29
CA LEU A 82 -3.76 7.96 -6.34
C LEU A 82 -4.23 7.79 -4.90
N ARG A 83 -5.53 8.01 -4.63
CA ARG A 83 -6.11 7.78 -3.30
C ARG A 83 -5.99 6.33 -2.84
N LYS A 84 -6.15 5.37 -3.77
CA LYS A 84 -5.98 3.93 -3.51
C LYS A 84 -4.50 3.59 -3.26
N GLN A 85 -3.58 4.16 -4.03
CA GLN A 85 -2.14 4.03 -3.82
C GLN A 85 -1.73 4.55 -2.44
N LEU A 86 -2.17 5.75 -2.06
CA LEU A 86 -1.92 6.33 -0.74
C LEU A 86 -2.47 5.44 0.38
N GLY A 87 -3.68 4.89 0.23
CA GLY A 87 -4.24 3.95 1.21
C GLY A 87 -3.38 2.69 1.39
N ALA A 88 -2.83 2.15 0.30
CA ALA A 88 -1.91 1.01 0.37
C ALA A 88 -0.58 1.39 1.06
N MET A 89 -0.03 2.58 0.78
CA MET A 89 1.16 3.08 1.47
C MET A 89 0.92 3.29 2.97
N THR A 90 -0.21 3.87 3.36
CA THR A 90 -0.60 4.00 4.77
C THR A 90 -0.65 2.64 5.45
N ALA A 91 -1.23 1.62 4.81
CA ALA A 91 -1.29 0.28 5.37
C ALA A 91 0.11 -0.33 5.59
N ILE A 92 1.06 -0.11 4.67
CA ILE A 92 2.46 -0.54 4.85
C ILE A 92 3.08 0.16 6.07
N ILE A 93 2.95 1.49 6.16
CA ILE A 93 3.54 2.29 7.23
C ILE A 93 2.97 1.87 8.59
N VAL A 94 1.64 1.82 8.72
CA VAL A 94 0.96 1.43 9.96
C VAL A 94 1.34 -0.01 10.35
N SER A 95 1.34 -0.93 9.40
CA SER A 95 1.75 -2.32 9.66
C SER A 95 3.22 -2.41 10.11
N GLY A 96 4.10 -1.60 9.51
CA GLY A 96 5.49 -1.47 9.91
C GLY A 96 5.63 -0.98 11.35
N GLN A 97 4.91 0.09 11.74
CA GLN A 97 4.94 0.62 13.10
C GLN A 97 4.43 -0.40 14.12
N LEU A 98 3.24 -0.98 13.90
CA LEU A 98 2.64 -1.96 14.82
C LEU A 98 3.51 -3.20 15.02
N LEU A 99 4.10 -3.73 13.94
CA LEU A 99 4.95 -4.91 14.02
C LEU A 99 6.32 -4.60 14.66
N ASN A 100 6.85 -3.39 14.46
CA ASN A 100 8.06 -2.94 15.14
C ASN A 100 7.83 -2.75 16.65
N GLU A 101 6.70 -2.15 17.06
CA GLU A 101 6.32 -2.04 18.47
C GLU A 101 6.23 -3.41 19.16
N ARG A 102 5.61 -4.40 18.49
CA ARG A 102 5.55 -5.78 19.01
C ARG A 102 6.94 -6.39 19.18
N THR A 103 7.82 -6.24 18.19
CA THR A 103 9.20 -6.75 18.28
C THR A 103 9.99 -6.08 19.41
N ASN A 104 9.86 -4.76 19.61
CA ASN A 104 10.54 -4.06 20.69
C ASN A 104 10.09 -4.56 22.07
N LYS A 105 8.80 -4.83 22.25
CA LYS A 105 8.27 -5.46 23.49
C LYS A 105 8.86 -6.85 23.70
N GLN A 106 8.92 -7.69 22.67
CA GLN A 106 9.50 -9.04 22.74
C GLN A 106 11.00 -9.00 23.09
N ILE A 107 11.78 -8.09 22.47
CA ILE A 107 13.19 -7.90 22.80
C ILE A 107 13.37 -7.42 24.25
N GLY A 108 12.53 -6.50 24.71
CA GLY A 108 12.56 -6.03 26.11
C GLY A 108 12.28 -7.13 27.13
N ILE A 109 11.42 -8.11 26.80
CA ILE A 109 11.20 -9.30 27.63
C ILE A 109 12.45 -10.19 27.63
N LEU A 110 13.07 -10.42 26.47
CA LEU A 110 14.29 -11.23 26.36
C LEU A 110 15.49 -10.62 27.11
N LEU A 111 15.61 -9.29 27.12
CA LEU A 111 16.70 -8.56 27.79
C LEU A 111 16.49 -8.37 29.30
N ARG A 112 15.31 -8.70 29.85
CA ARG A 112 15.00 -8.65 31.28
C ARG A 112 15.20 -9.99 31.99
N LYS A 113 15.66 -11.03 31.30
CA LYS A 113 16.24 -12.24 31.88
C LYS A 113 17.73 -12.04 32.11
#